data_AF-A0A4Y8S6Y4-F1
#
_entry.id   AF-A0A4Y8S6Y4-F1
#
_cell.length_a   1.000
_cell.length_b   1.000
_cell.length_c   1.000
_cell.angle_alpha   90.00
_cell.angle_beta   90.00
_cell.angle_gamma   90.00
#
_symmetry.space_group_name_H-M   'P 1'
#
loop_
_entity.id
_entity.type
_entity.pdbx_description
1 polymer ?
#
loop_
_entity_poly.entity_id
_entity_poly.type
_entity_poly.pdbx_seq_one_letter_code
_entity_poly.pdbx_strand_id
1 'polypeptide(L)'
;MRTLLTEIQQIDEHVQGSAAPDEALLFEAKLLLDAELPLKVQWHKQTLGLVQQYGRKNLVSVINDVHTQLLTQPQHQSFRQKIMGLFR
;
A
#
# COMPACT_ATOMS: atom_id res chain seq x y z
N MET A 1 -14.18 -16.50 -17.74
CA MET A 1 -13.61 -15.77 -16.58
C MET A 1 -13.14 -14.36 -16.97
N ARG A 2 -13.98 -13.57 -17.67
CA ARG A 2 -13.67 -12.15 -18.01
C ARG A 2 -14.39 -11.18 -17.08
N THR A 3 -15.62 -11.53 -16.70
CA THR A 3 -16.49 -10.75 -15.79
C THR A 3 -15.90 -10.59 -14.39
N LEU A 4 -15.31 -11.66 -13.82
CA LEU A 4 -14.66 -11.61 -12.50
C LEU A 4 -13.46 -10.66 -12.48
N LEU A 5 -12.67 -10.63 -13.56
CA LEU A 5 -11.49 -9.76 -13.64
C LEU A 5 -11.90 -8.29 -13.73
N THR A 6 -12.94 -7.99 -14.52
CA THR A 6 -13.51 -6.64 -14.62
C THR A 6 -14.11 -6.17 -13.29
N GLU A 7 -14.78 -7.06 -12.54
CA GLU A 7 -15.34 -6.72 -11.23
C GLU A 7 -14.22 -6.38 -10.22
N ILE A 8 -13.16 -7.19 -10.16
CA ILE A 8 -12.02 -6.91 -9.27
C ILE A 8 -11.40 -5.56 -9.62
N GLN A 9 -11.16 -5.28 -10.90
CA GLN A 9 -10.61 -4.00 -11.34
C GLN A 9 -11.49 -2.81 -10.93
N GLN A 10 -12.81 -2.92 -11.12
CA GLN A 10 -13.76 -1.87 -10.72
C GLN A 10 -13.77 -1.65 -9.20
N ILE A 11 -13.67 -2.73 -8.42
CA ILE A 11 -13.53 -2.64 -6.97
C ILE A 11 -12.22 -1.93 -6.61
N ASP A 12 -11.11 -2.30 -7.25
CA ASP A 12 -9.80 -1.70 -7.04
C ASP A 12 -9.80 -0.19 -7.31
N GLU A 13 -10.30 0.22 -8.48
CA GLU A 13 -10.41 1.62 -8.89
C GLU A 13 -11.30 2.43 -7.95
N HIS A 14 -12.41 1.84 -7.49
CA HIS A 14 -13.29 2.44 -6.50
C HIS A 14 -12.60 2.60 -5.13
N VAL A 15 -11.88 1.57 -4.66
CA VAL A 15 -11.15 1.60 -3.38
C VAL A 15 -10.02 2.63 -3.41
N GLN A 16 -9.34 2.77 -4.55
CA GLN A 16 -8.23 3.70 -4.75
C GLN A 16 -8.69 5.12 -5.11
N GLY A 17 -9.97 5.32 -5.43
CA GLY A 17 -10.51 6.61 -5.87
C GLY A 17 -9.98 7.07 -7.23
N SER A 18 -9.57 6.13 -8.08
CA SER A 18 -8.95 6.39 -9.39
C SER A 18 -9.90 6.21 -10.57
N ALA A 19 -11.12 5.73 -10.33
CA ALA A 19 -12.14 5.57 -11.36
C ALA A 19 -12.52 6.91 -12.02
N ALA A 20 -12.85 6.87 -13.32
CA ALA A 20 -13.42 8.02 -14.00
C ALA A 20 -14.77 8.42 -13.36
N PRO A 21 -15.18 9.70 -13.39
CA PRO A 21 -16.38 10.16 -12.66
C PRO A 21 -17.68 9.43 -13.04
N ASP A 22 -17.84 9.08 -14.30
CA ASP A 22 -18.97 8.31 -14.83
C ASP A 22 -18.95 6.85 -14.37
N GLU A 23 -17.78 6.22 -14.38
CA GLU A 23 -17.58 4.86 -13.88
C GLU A 23 -17.77 4.77 -12.36
N ALA A 24 -17.29 5.78 -11.62
CA ALA A 24 -17.50 5.91 -10.18
C ALA A 24 -19.00 6.01 -9.84
N LEU A 25 -19.74 6.86 -10.54
CA LEU A 25 -21.19 7.00 -10.35
C LEU A 25 -21.93 5.69 -10.66
N LEU A 26 -21.56 5.01 -11.75
CA LEU A 26 -22.14 3.71 -12.10
C LEU A 26 -21.84 2.67 -11.00
N PHE A 27 -20.63 2.67 -10.45
CA PHE A 27 -20.24 1.75 -9.39
C PHE A 27 -20.99 2.02 -8.09
N GLU A 28 -21.21 3.29 -7.73
CA GLU A 28 -22.05 3.66 -6.59
C GLU A 28 -23.49 3.18 -6.75
N ALA A 29 -24.06 3.30 -7.96
CA ALA A 29 -25.38 2.73 -8.24
C ALA A 29 -25.39 1.20 -8.07
N LYS A 30 -24.35 0.50 -8.55
CA LYS A 30 -24.21 -0.95 -8.37
C LYS A 30 -24.12 -1.35 -6.90
N LEU A 31 -23.41 -0.57 -6.06
CA LEU A 31 -23.33 -0.83 -4.61
C LEU A 31 -24.69 -0.82 -3.91
N LEU A 32 -25.66 -0.05 -4.43
CA LEU A 32 -27.01 0.01 -3.89
C LEU A 32 -27.90 -1.13 -4.39
N LEU A 33 -27.64 -1.64 -5.59
CA LEU A 33 -28.48 -2.63 -6.27
C LEU A 33 -28.03 -4.08 -6.02
N ASP A 34 -26.72 -4.29 -5.86
CA ASP A 34 -26.12 -5.59 -5.60
C ASP A 34 -25.82 -5.75 -4.12
N ALA A 35 -26.52 -6.67 -3.45
CA ALA A 35 -26.38 -6.91 -2.02
C ALA A 35 -25.03 -7.54 -1.63
N GLU A 36 -24.33 -8.22 -2.55
CA GLU A 36 -23.06 -8.88 -2.27
C GLU A 36 -21.86 -7.97 -2.53
N LEU A 37 -21.99 -6.99 -3.44
CA LEU A 37 -20.90 -6.10 -3.83
C LEU A 37 -20.30 -5.30 -2.66
N PRO A 38 -21.07 -4.74 -1.70
CA PRO A 38 -20.50 -4.07 -0.52
C PRO A 38 -19.58 -4.98 0.30
N LEU A 39 -19.97 -6.26 0.46
CA LEU A 39 -19.17 -7.24 1.19
C LEU A 39 -17.87 -7.55 0.43
N LYS A 40 -17.94 -7.71 -0.90
CA LYS A 40 -16.74 -7.89 -1.74
C LYS A 40 -15.76 -6.72 -1.61
N VAL A 41 -16.28 -5.48 -1.65
CA VAL A 41 -15.47 -4.26 -1.47
C VAL A 41 -14.84 -4.22 -0.08
N GLN A 42 -15.58 -4.58 0.97
CA GLN A 42 -15.05 -4.64 2.33
C GLN A 42 -13.88 -5.64 2.44
N TRP A 43 -14.05 -6.85 1.93
CA TRP A 43 -12.98 -7.86 1.94
C TRP A 43 -11.76 -7.38 1.17
N HIS A 44 -11.97 -6.77 0.00
CA HIS A 44 -10.89 -6.24 -0.81
C HIS A 44 -10.08 -5.15 -0.08
N LYS A 45 -10.77 -4.19 0.58
CA LYS A 45 -10.13 -3.18 1.43
C LYS A 45 -9.30 -3.79 2.55
N GLN A 46 -9.83 -4.82 3.22
CA GLN A 46 -9.11 -5.52 4.30
C GLN A 46 -7.88 -6.25 3.78
N THR A 47 -8.00 -6.96 2.66
CA THR A 47 -6.86 -7.66 2.03
C THR A 47 -5.76 -6.69 1.63
N LEU A 48 -6.10 -5.59 0.95
CA LEU A 48 -5.13 -4.55 0.60
C LEU A 48 -4.46 -3.95 1.84
N GLY A 49 -5.23 -3.67 2.89
CA GLY A 49 -4.69 -3.15 4.16
C GLY A 49 -3.66 -4.10 4.79
N LEU A 50 -3.94 -5.41 4.80
CA LEU A 50 -2.99 -6.43 5.30
C LEU A 50 -1.72 -6.51 4.46
N VAL A 51 -1.85 -6.50 3.14
CA VAL A 51 -0.70 -6.52 2.21
C VAL A 51 0.17 -5.28 2.41
N GLN A 52 -0.45 -4.09 2.48
CA GLN A 52 0.28 -2.84 2.72
C GLN A 52 0.97 -2.83 4.09
N GLN A 53 0.31 -3.30 5.14
CA GLN A 53 0.90 -3.38 6.48
C GLN A 53 2.09 -4.33 6.50
N TYR A 54 1.98 -5.49 5.85
CA TYR A 54 3.08 -6.44 5.75
C TYR A 54 4.25 -5.86 4.95
N GLY A 55 3.98 -5.26 3.78
CA GLY A 55 4.99 -4.58 2.98
C GLY A 55 5.69 -3.47 3.75
N ARG A 56 4.94 -2.67 4.53
CA ARG A 56 5.51 -1.62 5.40
C ARG A 56 6.42 -2.18 6.48
N LYS A 57 6.06 -3.30 7.11
CA LYS A 57 6.93 -3.97 8.11
C LYS A 57 8.24 -4.43 7.47
N ASN A 58 8.18 -5.00 6.27
CA ASN A 58 9.38 -5.43 5.54
C ASN A 58 10.27 -4.23 5.18
N LEU A 59 9.69 -3.14 4.68
CA LEU A 59 10.44 -1.92 4.38
C LEU A 59 11.11 -1.33 5.62
N VAL A 60 10.42 -1.30 6.76
CA VAL A 60 10.99 -0.86 8.03
C VAL A 60 12.16 -1.75 8.45
N SER A 61 12.04 -3.08 8.29
CA SER A 61 13.15 -4.00 8.57
C SER A 61 14.36 -3.70 7.71
N VAL A 62 14.17 -3.54 6.39
CA VAL A 62 15.27 -3.22 5.46
C VAL A 62 15.94 -1.89 5.81
N ILE A 63 15.15 -0.87 6.15
CA ILE A 63 15.68 0.44 6.59
C ILE A 63 16.53 0.28 7.86
N ASN A 64 16.05 -0.50 8.84
CA ASN A 64 16.79 -0.75 10.08
C ASN A 64 18.09 -1.52 9.83
N ASP A 65 18.07 -2.49 8.93
CA ASP A 65 19.26 -3.27 8.56
C ASP A 65 20.31 -2.37 7.90
N VAL A 66 19.90 -1.55 6.93
CA VAL A 66 20.79 -0.56 6.28
C VAL A 66 21.31 0.46 7.29
N HIS A 67 20.46 0.96 8.19
CA HIS A 67 20.85 1.89 9.24
C HIS A 67 21.92 1.27 10.16
N THR A 68 21.69 0.04 10.60
CA THR A 68 22.63 -0.70 11.44
C THR A 68 23.94 -0.89 10.70
N GLN A 69 23.90 -1.32 9.44
CA GLN A 69 25.08 -1.51 8.60
C GLN A 69 25.92 -0.22 8.52
N LEU A 70 25.29 0.90 8.15
CA LEU A 70 25.98 2.18 7.94
C LEU A 70 26.58 2.79 9.21
N LEU A 71 26.00 2.53 10.39
CA LEU A 71 26.46 3.15 11.65
C LEU A 71 27.33 2.24 12.51
N THR A 72 27.27 0.92 12.33
CA THR A 72 28.03 -0.03 13.15
C THR A 72 29.25 -0.59 12.45
N GLN A 73 29.22 -0.76 11.13
CA GLN A 73 30.35 -1.37 10.43
C GLN A 73 31.53 -0.41 10.31
N PRO A 74 32.76 -0.89 10.58
CA PRO A 74 33.96 -0.05 10.58
C PRO A 74 34.24 0.60 9.21
N GLN A 75 33.82 -0.05 8.12
CA GLN A 75 33.95 0.47 6.75
C GLN A 75 33.18 1.78 6.48
N HIS A 76 32.19 2.12 7.31
CA HIS A 76 31.35 3.32 7.16
C HIS A 76 31.61 4.40 8.22
N GLN A 77 32.71 4.29 8.99
CA GLN A 77 33.04 5.21 10.08
C GLN A 77 33.13 6.68 9.65
N SER A 78 33.71 6.97 8.49
CA SER A 78 33.85 8.33 7.95
C SER A 78 32.49 8.97 7.63
N PHE A 79 31.55 8.17 7.09
CA PHE A 79 30.18 8.61 6.84
C PHE A 79 29.45 8.91 8.15
N ARG A 80 29.52 8.00 9.13
CA ARG A 80 28.95 8.21 10.47
C ARG A 80 29.46 9.50 11.12
N GLN A 81 30.78 9.75 11.09
CA GLN A 81 31.37 10.96 11.67
C GLN A 81 30.90 12.24 10.98
N LYS A 82 30.80 12.25 9.65
CA LYS A 82 30.25 13.40 8.90
C LYS A 82 28.80 13.69 9.28
N ILE A 83 27.94 12.67 9.31
CA ILE A 83 26.52 12.82 9.66
C ILE A 83 26.38 13.36 11.08
N MET A 84 27.09 12.78 12.06
CA MET A 84 27.05 13.24 13.46
C MET A 84 27.55 14.67 13.65
N GLY A 85 28.45 15.13 12.77
CA GLY A 85 28.92 16.52 12.76
C GLY A 85 27.85 17.54 12.34
N LEU A 86 26.80 17.12 11.61
CA LEU A 86 25.69 18.00 11.18
C LEU A 86 24.69 18.31 12.30
N PHE A 87 24.68 17.51 13.37
CA PHE A 87 23.77 17.64 14.50
C PHE A 87 24.44 18.26 15.75
N ARG A 88 25.59 18.92 15.56
CA ARG A 88 26.28 19.69 16.60
C ARG A 88 25.88 21.16 16.56
#